data_AF-A0A1Z7ZHM1-F1
#
_entry.id   AF-A0A1Z7ZHM1-F1
#
_cell.length_a   1.000
_cell.length_b   1.000
_cell.length_c   1.000
_cell.angle_alpha   90.00
_cell.angle_beta   90.00
_cell.angle_gamma   90.00
#
_symmetry.space_group_name_H-M   'P 1'
#
loop_
_entity.id
_entity.type
_entity.pdbx_description
1 polymer ?
#
loop_
_entity_poly.entity_id
_entity_poly.type
_entity_poly.pdbx_seq_one_letter_code
_entity_poly.pdbx_strand_id
1 'polypeptide(L)'
;MKWLTAHHENTTAPNDNEPDTDNPLPPSNNNGDSQSIQDKGYLSNAANPSAANPSASSGQKQPSIARNKTKIPISTLSIKHSQLFILAAINVLVYLSHIGTITEWLRRITGGNHIDRVNLIYLTSAKQYSSDLLGLLTESKMIISVLQSSQGGISFILDVQVQIGQILTSLYDAINFTWKLTLGSLSSIELLSLILDVSHFSMTIVITIFFVLLGFSIAFRTHNLRVSQSFRKLSVTLGLIVLATHFLIPYSIYGTATLSKYIFSNHKYEVYRGFSNLHTQLPRHDQDSDLKAQVKSTITHFKNNQSHVKKHSNNLSNLSAKHLTLTFVEYLLMPLIIFYLLMMLTKNMISFIFR
;
A
#
# COMPACT_ATOMS: atom_id res chain seq x y z
N MET A 1 24.50 16.10 -1.53
CA MET A 1 25.38 15.92 -2.73
C MET A 1 25.72 14.46 -3.09
N LYS A 2 25.68 13.46 -2.17
CA LYS A 2 26.07 12.07 -2.48
C LYS A 2 25.11 11.25 -3.37
N TRP A 3 23.89 11.71 -3.64
CA TRP A 3 22.90 10.95 -4.42
C TRP A 3 22.99 11.18 -5.94
N LEU A 4 23.59 12.28 -6.39
CA LEU A 4 23.65 12.65 -7.81
C LEU A 4 24.73 11.93 -8.62
N THR A 5 25.77 11.38 -7.97
CA THR A 5 26.93 10.79 -8.65
C THR A 5 26.81 9.29 -8.93
N ALA A 6 25.79 8.60 -8.41
CA ALA A 6 25.71 7.13 -8.50
C ALA A 6 25.02 6.59 -9.76
N HIS A 7 24.47 7.44 -10.64
CA HIS A 7 23.50 6.98 -11.67
C HIS A 7 23.81 7.40 -13.12
N HIS A 8 25.00 7.91 -13.41
CA HIS A 8 25.31 8.42 -14.76
C HIS A 8 26.37 7.66 -15.57
N GLU A 9 26.81 6.50 -15.12
CA GLU A 9 27.67 5.62 -15.93
C GLU A 9 26.88 4.39 -16.36
N ASN A 10 26.55 4.35 -17.66
CA ASN A 10 26.66 3.21 -18.56
C ASN A 10 25.46 3.09 -19.52
N THR A 11 25.53 3.76 -20.67
CA THR A 11 24.93 3.28 -21.93
C THR A 11 25.48 4.08 -23.12
N THR A 12 26.33 3.43 -23.91
CA THR A 12 26.78 3.85 -25.24
C THR A 12 25.96 3.15 -26.34
N ALA A 13 25.32 3.96 -27.20
CA ALA A 13 25.07 3.81 -28.66
C ALA A 13 24.22 2.63 -29.22
N PRO A 14 23.78 2.61 -30.52
CA PRO A 14 23.49 3.69 -31.49
C PRO A 14 22.14 3.52 -32.29
N ASN A 15 21.79 4.60 -33.02
CA ASN A 15 21.14 4.76 -34.35
C ASN A 15 20.42 3.60 -35.08
N ASP A 16 19.21 3.88 -35.63
CA ASP A 16 18.82 3.76 -37.06
C ASP A 16 17.34 3.33 -37.32
N ASN A 17 16.66 4.17 -38.12
CA ASN A 17 15.65 3.88 -39.16
C ASN A 17 14.18 3.52 -38.83
N GLU A 18 13.31 4.49 -39.16
CA GLU A 18 11.91 4.40 -39.64
C GLU A 18 11.75 3.52 -40.92
N PRO A 19 10.54 3.09 -41.38
CA PRO A 19 9.41 4.00 -41.68
C PRO A 19 7.96 3.48 -41.52
N ASP A 20 7.05 4.46 -41.65
CA ASP A 20 5.61 4.50 -41.95
C ASP A 20 4.88 3.25 -42.49
N THR A 21 3.65 3.03 -42.00
CA THR A 21 2.50 2.63 -42.83
C THR A 21 1.16 3.15 -42.27
N ASP A 22 0.39 3.76 -43.17
CA ASP A 22 -0.96 4.32 -43.05
C ASP A 22 -2.10 3.29 -42.98
N ASN A 23 -3.06 3.52 -42.05
CA ASN A 23 -4.55 3.43 -42.16
C ASN A 23 -5.28 2.14 -42.64
N PRO A 24 -6.63 2.00 -42.51
CA PRO A 24 -7.64 2.66 -41.65
C PRO A 24 -8.69 1.71 -40.97
N LEU A 25 -9.56 2.29 -40.12
CA LEU A 25 -10.84 1.76 -39.57
C LEU A 25 -11.90 1.46 -40.65
N PRO A 26 -12.95 0.62 -40.42
CA PRO A 26 -14.27 1.08 -39.88
C PRO A 26 -15.10 -0.07 -39.18
N PRO A 27 -16.44 0.03 -38.97
CA PRO A 27 -17.16 0.96 -38.08
C PRO A 27 -18.09 0.25 -37.06
N SER A 28 -18.66 1.10 -36.19
CA SER A 28 -19.79 0.91 -35.27
C SER A 28 -21.08 0.44 -35.97
N ASN A 29 -21.85 -0.44 -35.33
CA ASN A 29 -23.27 -0.65 -35.64
C ASN A 29 -24.09 -0.76 -34.35
N ASN A 30 -25.14 0.02 -34.31
CA ASN A 30 -26.08 0.24 -33.22
C ASN A 30 -27.47 0.09 -33.85
N ASN A 31 -28.33 -0.79 -33.31
CA ASN A 31 -29.78 -0.97 -33.53
C ASN A 31 -30.13 -2.29 -32.80
N GLY A 32 -31.21 -2.48 -32.07
CA GLY A 32 -32.46 -1.77 -31.93
C GLY A 32 -33.52 -2.83 -31.57
N ASP A 33 -34.31 -2.56 -30.53
CA ASP A 33 -35.73 -2.87 -30.40
C ASP A 33 -36.31 -4.30 -30.21
N SER A 34 -37.07 -4.38 -29.10
CA SER A 34 -38.50 -4.78 -29.02
C SER A 34 -38.93 -6.19 -28.59
N GLN A 35 -39.63 -6.17 -27.44
CA GLN A 35 -40.99 -6.71 -27.16
C GLN A 35 -41.28 -8.21 -27.42
N SER A 36 -41.48 -8.98 -26.34
CA SER A 36 -42.79 -9.34 -25.71
C SER A 36 -43.59 -10.40 -26.48
N ILE A 37 -43.87 -11.55 -25.86
CA ILE A 37 -45.14 -12.30 -25.99
C ILE A 37 -45.38 -13.11 -24.71
N GLN A 38 -46.63 -13.01 -24.22
CA GLN A 38 -47.26 -13.74 -23.14
C GLN A 38 -47.61 -15.19 -23.52
N ASP A 39 -48.00 -15.94 -22.48
CA ASP A 39 -49.25 -16.73 -22.45
C ASP A 39 -49.08 -18.26 -22.38
N LYS A 40 -49.49 -18.81 -21.22
CA LYS A 40 -50.63 -19.74 -21.10
C LYS A 40 -50.79 -20.21 -19.66
N GLY A 41 -51.93 -19.83 -19.08
CA GLY A 41 -52.48 -20.45 -17.87
C GLY A 41 -53.15 -21.80 -18.16
N TYR A 42 -53.44 -22.56 -17.10
CA TYR A 42 -54.80 -22.79 -16.57
C TYR A 42 -54.77 -23.87 -15.46
N LEU A 43 -55.39 -23.50 -14.32
CA LEU A 43 -56.30 -24.29 -13.46
C LEU A 43 -55.74 -25.52 -12.72
N SER A 44 -56.19 -25.89 -11.51
CA SER A 44 -57.08 -25.32 -10.50
C SER A 44 -57.26 -26.42 -9.43
N ASN A 45 -57.23 -26.01 -8.16
CA ASN A 45 -57.99 -26.54 -7.02
C ASN A 45 -57.93 -28.04 -6.64
N ALA A 46 -57.66 -28.34 -5.37
CA ALA A 46 -58.70 -28.34 -4.33
C ALA A 46 -58.19 -28.83 -2.95
N ALA A 47 -58.65 -28.10 -1.93
CA ALA A 47 -59.15 -28.57 -0.63
C ALA A 47 -58.24 -29.32 0.37
N ASN A 48 -57.93 -28.59 1.45
CA ASN A 48 -57.76 -29.02 2.85
C ASN A 48 -59.17 -29.11 3.52
N PRO A 49 -59.38 -29.36 4.84
CA PRO A 49 -58.63 -30.06 5.90
C PRO A 49 -59.52 -31.11 6.64
N SER A 50 -59.02 -31.78 7.69
CA SER A 50 -59.56 -31.66 9.07
C SER A 50 -59.29 -32.89 9.99
N ALA A 51 -58.78 -32.57 11.18
CA ALA A 51 -59.16 -33.05 12.53
C ALA A 51 -58.84 -34.47 13.08
N ALA A 52 -58.22 -34.40 14.26
CA ALA A 52 -58.58 -35.05 15.54
C ALA A 52 -58.12 -36.49 15.90
N ASN A 53 -57.34 -36.50 16.98
CA ASN A 53 -57.10 -37.53 18.03
C ASN A 53 -58.45 -38.00 18.69
N PRO A 54 -58.56 -38.97 19.65
CA PRO A 54 -57.53 -39.56 20.55
C PRO A 54 -57.71 -41.05 21.01
N SER A 55 -56.82 -41.52 21.93
CA SER A 55 -57.05 -42.53 23.02
C SER A 55 -57.34 -44.00 22.66
N ALA A 56 -57.03 -45.07 23.41
CA ALA A 56 -56.20 -45.40 24.58
C ALA A 56 -56.27 -46.94 24.84
N SER A 57 -55.21 -47.49 25.44
CA SER A 57 -55.20 -48.56 26.49
C SER A 57 -55.31 -50.08 26.20
N SER A 58 -54.50 -50.79 26.99
CA SER A 58 -54.49 -52.22 27.42
C SER A 58 -53.78 -53.23 26.50
N GLY A 59 -52.92 -54.14 26.95
CA GLY A 59 -52.38 -54.45 28.28
C GLY A 59 -51.51 -55.73 28.21
N GLN A 60 -50.53 -55.82 29.13
CA GLN A 60 -49.98 -57.05 29.74
C GLN A 60 -49.23 -58.12 28.91
N LYS A 61 -47.90 -58.24 29.13
CA LYS A 61 -47.21 -59.26 29.97
C LYS A 61 -45.74 -59.44 29.54
N GLN A 62 -44.83 -59.23 30.49
CA GLN A 62 -43.45 -59.73 30.49
C GLN A 62 -43.46 -61.19 31.01
N PRO A 63 -42.51 -62.06 30.62
CA PRO A 63 -41.24 -62.10 31.36
C PRO A 63 -39.96 -62.52 30.59
N SER A 64 -38.85 -62.23 31.28
CA SER A 64 -37.58 -62.97 31.38
C SER A 64 -36.56 -63.06 30.23
N ILE A 65 -35.43 -62.38 30.50
CA ILE A 65 -34.02 -62.82 30.41
C ILE A 65 -33.49 -63.26 29.04
N ALA A 66 -32.71 -62.37 28.40
CA ALA A 66 -31.48 -62.76 27.70
C ALA A 66 -30.44 -61.63 27.80
N ARG A 67 -29.41 -61.88 28.60
CA ARG A 67 -28.20 -61.08 28.76
C ARG A 67 -27.41 -61.11 27.45
N ASN A 68 -27.73 -60.20 26.52
CA ASN A 68 -26.94 -60.06 25.30
C ASN A 68 -25.80 -59.07 25.56
N LYS A 69 -24.58 -59.60 25.70
CA LYS A 69 -23.34 -58.83 25.64
C LYS A 69 -23.25 -58.22 24.25
N THR A 70 -23.79 -57.03 24.07
CA THR A 70 -23.45 -56.18 22.93
C THR A 70 -22.00 -55.77 23.09
N LYS A 71 -21.11 -56.57 22.48
CA LYS A 71 -19.79 -56.12 22.05
C LYS A 71 -20.02 -54.80 21.33
N ILE A 72 -19.64 -53.70 21.98
CA ILE A 72 -19.41 -52.44 21.29
C ILE A 72 -18.31 -52.76 20.29
N PRO A 73 -18.55 -52.75 18.97
CA PRO A 73 -17.44 -52.78 18.04
C PRO A 73 -16.74 -51.44 18.24
N ILE A 74 -15.60 -51.49 18.93
CA ILE A 74 -14.55 -50.49 18.80
C ILE A 74 -14.18 -50.56 17.33
N SER A 75 -14.88 -49.78 16.51
CA SER A 75 -14.52 -49.59 15.12
C SER A 75 -13.13 -49.00 15.15
N THR A 76 -12.17 -49.87 14.86
CA THR A 76 -10.78 -49.52 14.76
C THR A 76 -10.68 -48.40 13.75
N LEU A 77 -10.15 -47.28 14.25
CA LEU A 77 -9.82 -46.08 13.52
C LEU A 77 -8.78 -46.46 12.46
N SER A 78 -9.23 -46.98 11.32
CA SER A 78 -8.41 -47.28 10.16
C SER A 78 -8.03 -45.95 9.52
N ILE A 79 -7.06 -45.27 10.15
CA ILE A 79 -6.37 -44.15 9.55
C ILE A 79 -5.64 -44.74 8.34
N LYS A 80 -6.14 -44.47 7.14
CA LYS A 80 -5.47 -44.88 5.90
C LYS A 80 -4.01 -44.42 5.97
N HIS A 81 -3.04 -45.30 5.70
CA HIS A 81 -1.60 -44.99 5.75
C HIS A 81 -1.22 -43.68 5.03
N SER A 82 -1.98 -43.30 4.00
CA SER A 82 -1.89 -42.00 3.32
C SER A 82 -2.08 -40.78 4.25
N GLN A 83 -3.01 -40.82 5.20
CA GLN A 83 -3.24 -39.72 6.14
C GLN A 83 -2.13 -39.60 7.20
N LEU A 84 -1.58 -40.73 7.65
CA LEU A 84 -0.41 -40.75 8.54
C LEU A 84 0.81 -40.15 7.87
N PHE A 85 1.04 -40.47 6.58
CA PHE A 85 2.13 -39.90 5.80
C PHE A 85 1.99 -38.38 5.64
N ILE A 86 0.78 -37.89 5.31
CA ILE A 86 0.51 -36.45 5.20
C ILE A 86 0.71 -35.74 6.54
N LEU A 87 0.27 -36.36 7.65
CA LEU A 87 0.43 -35.78 8.99
C LEU A 87 1.91 -35.70 9.41
N ALA A 88 2.69 -36.74 9.10
CA ALA A 88 4.13 -36.76 9.33
C ALA A 88 4.82 -35.65 8.50
N ALA A 89 4.47 -35.51 7.22
CA ALA A 89 4.99 -34.46 6.35
C ALA A 89 4.67 -33.05 6.88
N ILE A 90 3.45 -32.81 7.38
CA ILE A 90 3.08 -31.51 7.95
C ILE A 90 3.83 -31.24 9.26
N ASN A 91 4.05 -32.23 10.12
CA ASN A 91 4.85 -32.05 11.33
C ASN A 91 6.30 -31.67 11.00
N VAL A 92 6.89 -32.30 9.97
CA VAL A 92 8.21 -31.91 9.44
C VAL A 92 8.19 -30.46 8.93
N LEU A 93 7.13 -30.04 8.22
CA LEU A 93 6.98 -28.65 7.76
C LEU A 93 6.80 -27.66 8.92
N VAL A 94 6.08 -28.01 9.98
CA VAL A 94 5.97 -27.18 11.19
C VAL A 94 7.34 -27.01 11.84
N TYR A 95 8.10 -28.10 11.99
CA TYR A 95 9.44 -28.06 12.57
C TYR A 95 10.40 -27.21 11.73
N LEU A 96 10.41 -27.41 10.41
CA LEU A 96 11.21 -26.63 9.46
C LEU A 96 10.78 -25.15 9.40
N SER A 97 9.50 -24.86 9.58
CA SER A 97 8.97 -23.50 9.69
C SER A 97 9.46 -22.83 10.97
N HIS A 98 9.41 -23.53 12.11
CA HIS A 98 9.81 -22.99 13.40
C HIS A 98 11.29 -22.62 13.46
N ILE A 99 12.16 -23.43 12.82
CA ILE A 99 13.60 -23.15 12.69
C ILE A 99 13.88 -22.03 11.68
N GLY A 100 12.89 -21.63 10.87
CA GLY A 100 13.03 -20.59 9.86
C GLY A 100 13.59 -21.07 8.52
N THR A 101 13.82 -22.37 8.35
CA THR A 101 14.35 -22.94 7.10
C THR A 101 13.39 -22.73 5.93
N ILE A 102 12.07 -22.87 6.16
CA ILE A 102 11.05 -22.61 5.12
C ILE A 102 11.07 -21.13 4.72
N THR A 103 11.17 -20.23 5.69
CA THR A 103 11.26 -18.79 5.47
C THR A 103 12.46 -18.43 4.60
N GLU A 104 13.64 -18.97 4.93
CA GLU A 104 14.88 -18.73 4.18
C GLU A 104 14.84 -19.34 2.78
N TRP A 105 14.33 -20.55 2.64
CA TRP A 105 14.13 -21.21 1.33
C TRP A 105 13.19 -20.39 0.43
N LEU A 106 12.09 -19.91 1.00
CA LEU A 106 11.12 -19.08 0.28
C LEU A 106 11.76 -17.77 -0.19
N ARG A 107 12.50 -17.08 0.68
CA ARG A 107 13.26 -15.86 0.34
C ARG A 107 14.26 -16.08 -0.79
N ARG A 108 14.92 -17.24 -0.86
CA ARG A 108 15.89 -17.52 -1.92
C ARG A 108 15.23 -17.73 -3.28
N ILE A 109 14.14 -18.49 -3.33
CA ILE A 109 13.46 -18.79 -4.59
C ILE A 109 12.76 -17.56 -5.16
N THR A 110 12.18 -16.72 -4.29
CA THR A 110 11.45 -15.53 -4.72
C THR A 110 12.37 -14.33 -5.00
N GLY A 111 13.65 -14.44 -4.67
CA GLY A 111 14.58 -13.31 -4.73
C GLY A 111 14.32 -12.28 -3.63
N GLY A 112 13.66 -12.66 -2.53
CA GLY A 112 13.31 -11.79 -1.40
C GLY A 112 14.47 -10.95 -0.89
N ASN A 113 15.70 -11.50 -0.82
CA ASN A 113 16.88 -10.74 -0.39
C ASN A 113 17.18 -9.51 -1.28
N HIS A 114 16.96 -9.62 -2.58
CA HIS A 114 17.13 -8.50 -3.50
C HIS A 114 16.00 -7.48 -3.34
N ILE A 115 14.76 -7.96 -3.26
CA ILE A 115 13.56 -7.16 -3.07
C ILE A 115 13.66 -6.34 -1.78
N ASP A 116 14.02 -6.97 -0.67
CA ASP A 116 14.16 -6.33 0.64
C ASP A 116 15.24 -5.25 0.60
N ARG A 117 16.37 -5.52 -0.06
CA ARG A 117 17.44 -4.54 -0.24
C ARG A 117 16.96 -3.33 -1.05
N VAL A 118 16.28 -3.55 -2.17
CA VAL A 118 15.75 -2.47 -3.01
C VAL A 118 14.71 -1.64 -2.23
N ASN A 119 13.81 -2.31 -1.50
CA ASN A 119 12.81 -1.65 -0.67
C ASN A 119 13.45 -0.79 0.42
N LEU A 120 14.44 -1.31 1.14
CA LEU A 120 15.16 -0.56 2.17
C LEU A 120 15.91 0.65 1.61
N ILE A 121 16.61 0.48 0.48
CA ILE A 121 17.30 1.58 -0.21
C ILE A 121 16.30 2.65 -0.64
N TYR A 122 15.17 2.24 -1.21
CA TYR A 122 14.12 3.14 -1.65
C TYR A 122 13.52 3.94 -0.49
N LEU A 123 13.06 3.27 0.57
CA LEU A 123 12.46 3.91 1.73
C LEU A 123 13.44 4.85 2.44
N THR A 124 14.70 4.43 2.59
CA THR A 124 15.75 5.27 3.19
C THR A 124 16.05 6.50 2.33
N SER A 125 16.14 6.33 1.00
CA SER A 125 16.39 7.45 0.08
C SER A 125 15.20 8.42 0.03
N ALA A 126 13.98 7.90 0.03
CA ALA A 126 12.76 8.70 0.09
C ALA A 126 12.67 9.50 1.40
N LYS A 127 12.96 8.85 2.54
CA LYS A 127 13.04 9.49 3.85
C LYS A 127 14.07 10.61 3.86
N GLN A 128 15.30 10.35 3.39
CA GLN A 128 16.36 11.35 3.33
C GLN A 128 15.96 12.55 2.47
N TYR A 129 15.42 12.31 1.27
CA TYR A 129 14.93 13.37 0.40
C TYR A 129 13.87 14.25 1.08
N SER A 130 12.87 13.62 1.72
CA SER A 130 11.81 14.36 2.41
C SER A 130 12.34 15.11 3.64
N SER A 131 13.29 14.54 4.39
CA SER A 131 13.93 15.24 5.52
C SER A 131 14.77 16.43 5.07
N ASP A 132 15.57 16.30 4.01
CA ASP A 132 16.38 17.38 3.45
C ASP A 132 15.48 18.53 2.95
N LEU A 133 14.41 18.19 2.22
CA LEU A 133 13.44 19.18 1.75
C LEU A 133 12.70 19.85 2.92
N LEU A 134 12.32 19.08 3.95
CA LEU A 134 11.66 19.61 5.14
C LEU A 134 12.55 20.60 5.89
N GLY A 135 13.84 20.28 6.05
CA GLY A 135 14.83 21.18 6.66
C GLY A 135 14.90 22.50 5.89
N LEU A 136 15.06 22.42 4.57
CA LEU A 136 15.12 23.58 3.69
C LEU A 136 13.85 24.45 3.73
N LEU A 137 12.67 23.82 3.76
CA LEU A 137 11.39 24.52 3.88
C LEU A 137 11.23 25.16 5.27
N THR A 138 11.71 24.50 6.32
CA THR A 138 11.67 25.02 7.70
C THR A 138 12.53 26.27 7.84
N GLU A 139 13.76 26.23 7.32
CA GLU A 139 14.66 27.40 7.29
C GLU A 139 14.04 28.56 6.50
N SER A 140 13.52 28.27 5.31
CA SER A 140 12.88 29.28 4.47
C SER A 140 11.67 29.91 5.15
N LYS A 141 10.85 29.09 5.82
CA LYS A 141 9.69 29.54 6.60
C LYS A 141 10.10 30.46 7.74
N MET A 142 11.14 30.11 8.50
CA MET A 142 11.66 30.95 9.60
C MET A 142 12.14 32.31 9.09
N ILE A 143 12.92 32.34 8.01
CA ILE A 143 13.42 33.60 7.42
C ILE A 143 12.25 34.49 7.00
N ILE A 144 11.25 33.94 6.32
CA ILE A 144 10.08 34.71 5.86
C ILE A 144 9.23 35.20 7.02
N SER A 145 9.05 34.40 8.08
CA SER A 145 8.34 34.85 9.29
C SER A 145 9.03 36.02 9.97
N VAL A 146 10.36 36.02 10.06
CA VAL A 146 11.13 37.16 10.59
C VAL A 146 10.93 38.41 9.72
N LEU A 147 10.97 38.26 8.39
CA LEU A 147 10.74 39.36 7.47
C LEU A 147 9.30 39.93 7.57
N GLN A 148 8.28 39.08 7.76
CA GLN A 148 6.91 39.51 7.99
C GLN A 148 6.74 40.26 9.32
N SER A 149 7.32 39.73 10.41
CA SER A 149 7.26 40.35 11.74
C SER A 149 7.93 41.73 11.76
N SER A 150 9.07 41.87 11.08
CA SER A 150 9.79 43.14 11.00
C SER A 150 9.04 44.24 10.21
N GLN A 151 8.09 43.88 9.33
CA GLN A 151 7.29 44.85 8.60
C GLN A 151 6.16 45.45 9.44
N GLY A 152 5.69 44.75 10.49
CA GLY A 152 4.65 45.22 11.39
C GLY A 152 5.14 46.08 12.57
N GLY A 153 6.45 46.09 12.83
CA GLY A 153 7.01 46.68 14.06
C GLY A 153 7.54 48.10 13.99
N ILE A 154 7.74 48.70 12.80
CA ILE A 154 8.37 50.04 12.69
C ILE A 154 7.80 50.79 11.49
N SER A 155 7.43 52.07 11.68
CA SER A 155 6.95 53.06 10.70
C SER A 155 7.87 53.30 9.47
N PHE A 156 8.24 52.25 8.75
CA PHE A 156 9.15 52.30 7.61
C PHE A 156 8.35 52.07 6.32
N ILE A 157 7.85 53.18 5.76
CA ILE A 157 7.39 53.38 4.36
C ILE A 157 5.91 53.02 4.10
N LEU A 158 5.05 54.04 4.22
CA LEU A 158 3.58 54.01 4.19
C LEU A 158 2.94 53.57 2.85
N ASP A 159 3.68 53.42 1.75
CA ASP A 159 3.12 53.04 0.44
C ASP A 159 3.75 51.77 -0.17
N VAL A 160 4.76 51.21 0.50
CA VAL A 160 5.51 50.02 0.05
C VAL A 160 5.10 48.77 0.85
N GLN A 161 4.37 48.97 1.95
CA GLN A 161 4.04 47.95 2.94
C GLN A 161 3.00 46.93 2.45
N VAL A 162 2.01 47.36 1.66
CA VAL A 162 0.89 46.49 1.26
C VAL A 162 1.33 45.44 0.23
N GLN A 163 2.09 45.83 -0.79
CA GLN A 163 2.42 44.93 -1.89
C GLN A 163 3.51 43.92 -1.53
N ILE A 164 4.50 44.33 -0.74
CA ILE A 164 5.54 43.41 -0.24
C ILE A 164 4.97 42.48 0.84
N GLY A 165 4.12 42.98 1.73
CA GLY A 165 3.41 42.14 2.70
C GLY A 165 2.61 41.03 2.03
N GLN A 166 1.84 41.35 0.97
CA GLN A 166 1.10 40.35 0.19
C GLN A 166 2.01 39.29 -0.44
N ILE A 167 3.15 39.69 -1.02
CA ILE A 167 4.11 38.77 -1.63
C ILE A 167 4.73 37.85 -0.57
N LEU A 168 5.14 38.39 0.58
CA LEU A 168 5.71 37.57 1.67
C LEU A 168 4.67 36.60 2.23
N THR A 169 3.40 37.03 2.36
CA THR A 169 2.31 36.15 2.80
C THR A 169 2.06 35.04 1.81
N SER A 170 1.96 35.32 0.50
CA SER A 170 1.81 34.28 -0.52
C SER A 170 3.00 33.30 -0.53
N LEU A 171 4.22 33.80 -0.30
CA LEU A 171 5.41 32.96 -0.22
C LEU A 171 5.41 32.08 1.02
N TYR A 172 5.07 32.66 2.18
CA TYR A 172 4.91 31.94 3.44
C TYR A 172 3.87 30.84 3.33
N ASP A 173 2.70 31.13 2.74
CA ASP A 173 1.61 30.16 2.60
C ASP A 173 2.00 29.00 1.68
N ALA A 174 2.67 29.27 0.55
CA ALA A 174 3.15 28.23 -0.36
C ALA A 174 4.20 27.32 0.30
N ILE A 175 5.16 27.90 1.02
CA ILE A 175 6.16 27.13 1.77
C ILE A 175 5.50 26.35 2.89
N ASN A 176 4.60 26.97 3.65
CA ASN A 176 3.92 26.32 4.77
C ASN A 176 3.03 25.16 4.30
N PHE A 177 2.34 25.32 3.17
CA PHE A 177 1.60 24.25 2.53
C PHE A 177 2.53 23.10 2.12
N THR A 178 3.62 23.41 1.41
CA THR A 178 4.61 22.39 1.00
C THR A 178 5.23 21.69 2.20
N TRP A 179 5.56 22.42 3.25
CA TRP A 179 6.12 21.88 4.49
C TRP A 179 5.18 20.87 5.15
N LYS A 180 3.88 21.17 5.22
CA LYS A 180 2.86 20.23 5.71
C LYS A 180 2.78 18.98 4.83
N LEU A 181 2.88 19.14 3.52
CA LEU A 181 2.89 18.00 2.59
C LEU A 181 4.13 17.14 2.74
N THR A 182 5.30 17.75 2.90
CA THR A 182 6.56 17.03 3.12
C THR A 182 6.53 16.26 4.44
N LEU A 183 5.93 16.82 5.51
CA LEU A 183 5.67 16.07 6.74
C LEU A 183 4.72 14.90 6.54
N GLY A 184 3.63 15.10 5.79
CA GLY A 184 2.71 14.03 5.42
C GLY A 184 3.43 12.91 4.67
N SER A 185 4.31 13.27 3.71
CA SER A 185 5.14 12.33 2.96
C SER A 185 6.02 11.49 3.88
N LEU A 186 6.67 12.14 4.85
CA LEU A 186 7.58 11.49 5.79
C LEU A 186 6.82 10.48 6.66
N SER A 187 5.63 10.86 7.14
CA SER A 187 4.73 9.97 7.87
C SER A 187 4.30 8.76 7.03
N SER A 188 3.94 8.96 5.76
CA SER A 188 3.60 7.86 4.85
C SER A 188 4.78 6.91 4.59
N ILE A 189 5.99 7.45 4.43
CA ILE A 189 7.22 6.65 4.25
C ILE A 189 7.52 5.82 5.51
N GLU A 190 7.39 6.40 6.70
CA GLU A 190 7.53 5.69 7.97
C GLU A 190 6.49 4.59 8.13
N LEU A 191 5.22 4.89 7.80
CA LEU A 191 4.16 3.89 7.82
C LEU A 191 4.48 2.72 6.89
N LEU A 192 4.98 2.99 5.68
CA LEU A 192 5.35 1.96 4.71
C LEU A 192 6.55 1.13 5.21
N SER A 193 7.50 1.76 5.89
CA SER A 193 8.64 1.10 6.52
C SER A 193 8.20 0.18 7.65
N LEU A 194 7.32 0.65 8.54
CA LEU A 194 6.75 -0.16 9.62
C LEU A 194 5.95 -1.34 9.08
N ILE A 195 5.16 -1.14 8.03
CA ILE A 195 4.41 -2.23 7.38
C ILE A 195 5.36 -3.30 6.83
N LEU A 196 6.48 -2.89 6.22
CA LEU A 196 7.50 -3.80 5.71
C LEU A 196 8.23 -4.55 6.86
N ASP A 197 8.59 -3.86 7.93
CA ASP A 197 9.25 -4.46 9.10
C ASP A 197 8.33 -5.47 9.81
N VAL A 198 7.06 -5.13 9.99
CA VAL A 198 6.04 -6.05 10.53
C VAL A 198 5.88 -7.27 9.63
N SER A 199 5.93 -7.08 8.31
CA SER A 199 5.91 -8.19 7.36
C SER A 199 7.09 -9.15 7.61
N HIS A 200 8.33 -8.65 7.67
CA HIS A 200 9.49 -9.49 7.91
C HIS A 200 9.46 -10.18 9.27
N PHE A 201 9.10 -9.45 10.33
CA PHE A 201 9.02 -10.00 11.67
C PHE A 201 7.96 -11.10 11.79
N SER A 202 6.80 -10.91 11.15
CA SER A 202 5.69 -11.86 11.24
C SER A 202 5.88 -13.15 10.41
N MET A 203 6.92 -13.22 9.57
CA MET A 203 7.13 -14.33 8.64
C MET A 203 7.22 -15.70 9.27
N THR A 204 8.17 -15.90 10.18
CA THR A 204 8.34 -17.20 10.82
C THR A 204 7.12 -17.59 11.66
N ILE A 205 6.53 -16.63 12.37
CA ILE A 205 5.40 -16.86 13.28
C ILE A 205 4.14 -17.25 12.51
N VAL A 206 3.74 -16.45 11.51
CA VAL A 206 2.48 -16.66 10.78
C VAL A 206 2.55 -17.92 9.91
N ILE A 207 3.70 -18.22 9.28
CA ILE A 207 3.89 -19.46 8.52
C ILE A 207 3.81 -20.69 9.46
N THR A 208 4.38 -20.60 10.66
CA THR A 208 4.31 -21.71 11.63
C THR A 208 2.88 -21.96 12.09
N ILE A 209 2.13 -20.91 12.44
CA ILE A 209 0.72 -21.04 12.83
C ILE A 209 -0.11 -21.61 11.67
N PHE A 210 0.16 -21.19 10.43
CA PHE A 210 -0.49 -21.73 9.23
C PHE A 210 -0.32 -23.25 9.11
N PHE A 211 0.91 -23.77 9.22
CA PHE A 211 1.16 -25.20 9.14
C PHE A 211 0.57 -25.98 10.33
N VAL A 212 0.59 -25.41 11.54
CA VAL A 212 -0.05 -26.02 12.72
C VAL A 212 -1.55 -26.17 12.52
N LEU A 213 -2.23 -25.11 12.07
CA LEU A 213 -3.67 -25.16 11.78
C LEU A 213 -4.01 -26.14 10.66
N LEU A 214 -3.17 -26.21 9.62
CA LEU A 214 -3.33 -27.15 8.52
C LEU A 214 -3.21 -28.60 9.03
N GLY A 215 -2.21 -28.87 9.87
CA GLY A 215 -2.01 -30.18 10.51
C GLY A 215 -3.19 -30.55 11.41
N PHE A 216 -3.68 -29.61 12.21
CA PHE A 216 -4.85 -29.81 13.08
C PHE A 216 -6.12 -30.11 12.27
N SER A 217 -6.33 -29.41 11.16
CA SER A 217 -7.47 -29.65 10.26
C SER A 217 -7.48 -31.09 9.73
N ILE A 218 -6.31 -31.63 9.38
CA ILE A 218 -6.18 -33.00 8.86
C ILE A 218 -6.28 -34.04 9.98
N ALA A 219 -5.67 -33.78 11.15
CA ALA A 219 -5.72 -34.66 12.31
C ALA A 219 -7.17 -34.89 12.80
N PHE A 220 -7.96 -33.82 12.92
CA PHE A 220 -9.33 -33.89 13.42
C PHE A 220 -10.37 -34.28 12.37
N ARG A 221 -9.94 -34.50 11.12
CA ARG A 221 -10.84 -34.91 10.03
C ARG A 221 -11.53 -36.25 10.29
N THR A 222 -10.87 -37.15 11.01
CA THR A 222 -11.39 -38.49 11.34
C THR A 222 -12.33 -38.49 12.54
N HIS A 223 -12.17 -37.56 13.49
CA HIS A 223 -12.95 -37.53 14.73
C HIS A 223 -14.14 -36.57 14.70
N ASN A 224 -14.02 -35.40 14.05
CA ASN A 224 -15.13 -34.45 13.94
C ASN A 224 -15.05 -33.58 12.68
N LEU A 225 -15.91 -33.89 11.70
CA LEU A 225 -15.91 -33.25 10.39
C LEU A 225 -16.20 -31.74 10.45
N ARG A 226 -17.07 -31.29 11.38
CA ARG A 226 -17.41 -29.86 11.53
C ARG A 226 -16.23 -29.05 12.04
N VAL A 227 -15.53 -29.57 13.05
CA VAL A 227 -14.36 -28.90 13.64
C VAL A 227 -13.22 -28.83 12.62
N SER A 228 -12.94 -29.93 11.90
CA SER A 228 -11.96 -29.98 10.82
C SER A 228 -12.23 -28.95 9.72
N GLN A 229 -13.50 -28.78 9.31
CA GLN A 229 -13.90 -27.77 8.32
C GLN A 229 -13.66 -26.33 8.81
N SER A 230 -13.93 -26.03 10.07
CA SER A 230 -13.65 -24.71 10.66
C SER A 230 -12.15 -24.40 10.65
N PHE A 231 -11.31 -25.34 11.10
CA PHE A 231 -9.84 -25.18 11.04
C PHE A 231 -9.32 -25.08 9.62
N ARG A 232 -9.93 -25.78 8.66
CA ARG A 232 -9.58 -25.65 7.24
C ARG A 232 -9.86 -24.26 6.71
N LYS A 233 -11.05 -23.72 6.98
CA LYS A 233 -11.41 -22.34 6.58
C LYS A 233 -10.44 -21.34 7.18
N LEU A 234 -10.13 -21.49 8.48
CA LEU A 234 -9.18 -20.63 9.18
C LEU A 234 -7.76 -20.72 8.60
N SER A 235 -7.30 -21.93 8.29
CA SER A 235 -5.99 -22.17 7.64
C SER A 235 -5.92 -21.52 6.26
N VAL A 236 -6.98 -21.62 5.44
CA VAL A 236 -7.03 -20.96 4.12
C VAL A 236 -6.98 -19.44 4.25
N THR A 237 -7.75 -18.86 5.18
CA THR A 237 -7.71 -17.41 5.46
C THR A 237 -6.31 -16.99 5.92
N LEU A 238 -5.69 -17.77 6.81
CA LEU A 238 -4.34 -17.48 7.29
C LEU A 238 -3.30 -17.62 6.17
N GLY A 239 -3.47 -18.57 5.25
CA GLY A 239 -2.63 -18.71 4.05
C GLY A 239 -2.72 -17.49 3.13
N LEU A 240 -3.92 -16.91 2.95
CA LEU A 240 -4.10 -15.65 2.24
C LEU A 240 -3.39 -14.48 2.95
N ILE A 241 -3.45 -14.44 4.28
CA ILE A 241 -2.72 -13.45 5.08
C ILE A 241 -1.20 -13.63 4.89
N VAL A 242 -0.68 -14.86 4.96
CA VAL A 242 0.73 -15.15 4.69
C VAL A 242 1.13 -14.64 3.31
N LEU A 243 0.32 -14.91 2.29
CA LEU A 243 0.59 -14.48 0.93
C LEU A 243 0.57 -12.95 0.81
N ALA A 244 -0.41 -12.28 1.42
CA ALA A 244 -0.50 -10.83 1.42
C ALA A 244 0.69 -10.17 2.11
N THR A 245 1.00 -10.63 3.32
CA THR A 245 2.07 -10.05 4.12
C THR A 245 3.44 -10.29 3.50
N HIS A 246 3.76 -11.52 3.07
CA HIS A 246 5.12 -11.87 2.66
C HIS A 246 5.42 -11.69 1.18
N PHE A 247 4.39 -11.56 0.35
CA PHE A 247 4.55 -11.36 -1.09
C PHE A 247 3.93 -10.05 -1.53
N LEU A 248 2.63 -9.85 -1.32
CA LEU A 248 1.95 -8.68 -1.89
C LEU A 248 2.54 -7.36 -1.35
N ILE A 249 2.86 -7.26 -0.06
CA ILE A 249 3.43 -6.05 0.55
C ILE A 249 4.86 -5.77 0.03
N PRO A 250 5.86 -6.66 0.19
CA PRO A 250 7.21 -6.41 -0.30
C PRO A 250 7.26 -6.11 -1.80
N TYR A 251 6.47 -6.83 -2.61
CA TYR A 251 6.46 -6.61 -4.06
C TYR A 251 5.75 -5.31 -4.47
N SER A 252 4.74 -4.87 -3.71
CA SER A 252 4.11 -3.57 -3.91
C SER A 252 5.11 -2.42 -3.72
N ILE A 253 5.90 -2.48 -2.65
CA ILE A 253 6.94 -1.49 -2.37
C ILE A 253 8.03 -1.57 -3.45
N TYR A 254 8.42 -2.77 -3.87
CA TYR A 254 9.43 -2.97 -4.90
C TYR A 254 9.00 -2.42 -6.27
N GLY A 255 7.74 -2.67 -6.65
CA GLY A 255 7.17 -2.10 -7.86
C GLY A 255 7.18 -0.57 -7.79
N THR A 256 6.82 -0.01 -6.63
CA THR A 256 6.86 1.44 -6.40
C THR A 256 8.29 1.98 -6.51
N ALA A 257 9.27 1.32 -5.89
CA ALA A 257 10.68 1.69 -5.94
C ALA A 257 11.22 1.70 -7.37
N THR A 258 10.88 0.67 -8.14
CA THR A 258 11.26 0.55 -9.55
C THR A 258 10.66 1.70 -10.36
N LEU A 259 9.36 1.92 -10.20
CA LEU A 259 8.64 2.94 -10.97
C LEU A 259 9.05 4.36 -10.58
N SER A 260 9.38 4.58 -9.31
CA SER A 260 9.94 5.84 -8.81
C SER A 260 11.27 6.18 -9.47
N LYS A 261 12.16 5.20 -9.62
CA LYS A 261 13.45 5.41 -10.28
C LYS A 261 13.29 5.91 -11.72
N TYR A 262 12.34 5.35 -12.47
CA TYR A 262 12.14 5.68 -13.88
C TYR A 262 11.26 6.91 -14.13
N ILE A 263 10.20 7.11 -13.34
CA ILE A 263 9.18 8.14 -13.60
C ILE A 263 9.38 9.39 -12.72
N PHE A 264 9.70 9.22 -11.44
CA PHE A 264 9.63 10.29 -10.44
C PHE A 264 10.97 10.96 -10.13
N SER A 265 12.10 10.34 -10.47
CA SER A 265 13.45 10.86 -10.18
C SER A 265 13.70 12.28 -10.71
N ASN A 266 13.38 12.55 -11.97
CA ASN A 266 13.53 13.88 -12.57
C ASN A 266 12.64 14.93 -11.89
N HIS A 267 11.40 14.56 -11.59
CA HIS A 267 10.43 15.45 -10.95
C HIS A 267 10.83 15.80 -9.51
N LYS A 268 11.39 14.85 -8.74
CA LYS A 268 11.97 15.11 -7.42
C LYS A 268 13.11 16.11 -7.49
N TYR A 269 14.00 15.96 -8.47
CA TYR A 269 15.11 16.87 -8.66
C TYR A 269 14.65 18.30 -8.99
N GLU A 270 13.67 18.45 -9.87
CA GLU A 270 13.06 19.76 -10.17
C GLU A 270 12.47 20.43 -8.93
N VAL A 271 11.72 19.69 -8.13
CA VAL A 271 11.10 20.20 -6.90
C VAL A 271 12.18 20.65 -5.90
N TYR A 272 13.16 19.79 -5.62
CA TYR A 272 14.25 20.11 -4.69
C TYR A 272 15.05 21.33 -5.15
N ARG A 273 15.45 21.36 -6.43
CA ARG A 273 16.20 22.49 -7.00
C ARG A 273 15.37 23.77 -6.97
N GLY A 274 14.07 23.69 -7.24
CA GLY A 274 13.15 24.83 -7.18
C GLY A 274 13.12 25.47 -5.80
N PHE A 275 12.91 24.68 -4.75
CA PHE A 275 12.92 25.19 -3.38
C PHE A 275 14.32 25.60 -2.91
N SER A 276 15.37 24.87 -3.32
CA SER A 276 16.75 25.23 -2.99
C SER A 276 17.16 26.58 -3.58
N ASN A 277 16.80 26.85 -4.84
CA ASN A 277 17.03 28.15 -5.46
C ASN A 277 16.28 29.27 -4.71
N LEU A 278 15.03 29.03 -4.30
CA LEU A 278 14.30 30.01 -3.48
C LEU A 278 15.04 30.27 -2.17
N HIS A 279 15.45 29.21 -1.46
CA HIS A 279 16.17 29.33 -0.20
C HIS A 279 17.47 30.14 -0.35
N THR A 280 18.23 29.95 -1.44
CA THR A 280 19.45 30.75 -1.68
C THR A 280 19.18 32.23 -1.96
N GLN A 281 17.97 32.59 -2.38
CA GLN A 281 17.57 33.99 -2.58
C GLN A 281 17.07 34.65 -1.30
N LEU A 282 16.83 33.87 -0.24
CA LEU A 282 16.51 34.38 1.08
C LEU A 282 17.80 34.82 1.79
N PRO A 283 17.74 35.86 2.64
CA PRO A 283 18.90 36.32 3.38
C PRO A 283 19.43 35.21 4.28
N ARG A 284 20.73 34.98 4.21
CA ARG A 284 21.44 34.14 5.17
C ARG A 284 21.82 34.97 6.38
N HIS A 285 21.72 34.36 7.54
CA HIS A 285 22.18 34.98 8.78
C HIS A 285 23.71 35.08 8.75
N ASP A 286 24.24 36.27 8.45
CA ASP A 286 25.65 36.59 8.69
C ASP A 286 25.80 37.06 10.14
N GLN A 287 26.73 36.47 10.89
CA GLN A 287 26.95 36.76 12.31
C GLN A 287 27.38 38.21 12.58
N ASP A 288 27.90 38.93 11.57
CA ASP A 288 28.53 40.25 11.72
C ASP A 288 27.66 41.45 11.31
N SER A 289 26.43 41.26 10.83
CA SER A 289 25.58 42.38 10.41
C SER A 289 24.30 42.48 11.24
N ASP A 290 23.95 43.70 11.66
CA ASP A 290 22.71 44.01 12.39
C ASP A 290 21.50 43.42 11.65
N LEU A 291 20.70 42.60 12.33
CA LEU A 291 19.51 41.93 11.79
C LEU A 291 18.59 42.93 11.06
N LYS A 292 18.51 44.16 11.58
CA LYS A 292 17.74 45.24 10.98
C LYS A 292 18.27 45.66 9.61
N ALA A 293 19.59 45.70 9.43
CA ALA A 293 20.24 46.01 8.16
C ALA A 293 20.04 44.87 7.14
N GLN A 294 20.13 43.61 7.57
CA GLN A 294 19.87 42.44 6.72
C GLN A 294 18.42 42.42 6.22
N VAL A 295 17.46 42.67 7.12
CA VAL A 295 16.04 42.73 6.78
C VAL A 295 15.76 43.89 5.81
N LYS A 296 16.33 45.08 6.05
CA LYS A 296 16.17 46.25 5.17
C LYS A 296 16.75 46.01 3.77
N SER A 297 17.94 45.41 3.70
CA SER A 297 18.58 45.03 2.42
C SER A 297 17.71 44.04 1.65
N THR A 298 17.15 43.05 2.35
CA THR A 298 16.28 42.03 1.75
C THR A 298 14.98 42.62 1.20
N ILE A 299 14.31 43.47 1.98
CA ILE A 299 13.10 44.16 1.53
C ILE A 299 13.39 45.00 0.28
N THR A 300 14.56 45.65 0.25
CA THR A 300 15.00 46.44 -0.91
C THR A 300 15.29 45.57 -2.14
N HIS A 301 15.93 44.40 -1.96
CA HIS A 301 16.16 43.44 -3.03
C HIS A 301 14.85 42.86 -3.60
N PHE A 302 13.90 42.51 -2.73
CA PHE A 302 12.56 42.06 -3.13
C PHE A 302 11.77 43.15 -3.88
N LYS A 303 11.90 44.41 -3.46
CA LYS A 303 11.29 45.56 -4.13
C LYS A 303 11.85 45.75 -5.54
N ASN A 304 13.17 45.67 -5.70
CA ASN A 304 13.83 45.89 -6.99
C ASN A 304 13.59 44.73 -7.97
N ASN A 305 13.30 43.53 -7.46
CA ASN A 305 13.07 42.31 -8.25
C ASN A 305 11.60 41.84 -8.26
N GLN A 306 10.64 42.73 -7.99
CA GLN A 306 9.24 42.37 -7.76
C GLN A 306 8.56 41.60 -8.91
N SER A 307 8.92 41.91 -10.17
CA SER A 307 8.44 41.20 -11.37
C SER A 307 8.96 39.75 -11.45
N HIS A 308 10.21 39.53 -11.03
CA HIS A 308 10.81 38.20 -10.91
C HIS A 308 10.20 37.42 -9.75
N VAL A 309 9.94 38.07 -8.62
CA VAL A 309 9.33 37.44 -7.43
C VAL A 309 7.88 37.01 -7.69
N LYS A 310 7.09 37.81 -8.42
CA LYS A 310 5.70 37.44 -8.79
C LYS A 310 5.67 36.23 -9.74
N LYS A 311 6.59 36.17 -10.72
CA LYS A 311 6.79 34.95 -11.54
C LYS A 311 7.27 33.76 -10.69
N HIS A 312 8.10 34.01 -9.68
CA HIS A 312 8.58 32.96 -8.78
C HIS A 312 7.49 32.43 -7.85
N SER A 313 6.54 33.26 -7.40
CA SER A 313 5.38 32.84 -6.61
C SER A 313 4.45 31.90 -7.41
N ASN A 314 4.17 32.21 -8.68
CA ASN A 314 3.41 31.29 -9.55
C ASN A 314 4.18 29.98 -9.82
N ASN A 315 5.50 30.07 -10.00
CA ASN A 315 6.35 28.87 -10.07
C ASN A 315 6.37 28.09 -8.76
N LEU A 316 6.26 28.75 -7.60
CA LEU A 316 6.24 28.08 -6.31
C LEU A 316 4.93 27.33 -6.10
N SER A 317 3.78 27.92 -6.42
CA SER A 317 2.50 27.21 -6.41
C SER A 317 2.52 26.00 -7.33
N ASN A 318 3.13 26.11 -8.52
CA ASN A 318 3.34 24.98 -9.43
C ASN A 318 4.29 23.92 -8.85
N LEU A 319 5.39 24.32 -8.20
CA LEU A 319 6.33 23.42 -7.52
C LEU A 319 5.68 22.71 -6.33
N SER A 320 4.87 23.42 -5.55
CA SER A 320 4.07 22.86 -4.44
C SER A 320 3.04 21.87 -4.97
N ALA A 321 2.34 22.19 -6.06
CA ALA A 321 1.39 21.29 -6.70
C ALA A 321 2.10 20.04 -7.27
N LYS A 322 3.23 20.21 -7.95
CA LYS A 322 4.09 19.10 -8.41
C LYS A 322 4.53 18.23 -7.23
N HIS A 323 4.95 18.83 -6.11
CA HIS A 323 5.36 18.09 -4.92
C HIS A 323 4.19 17.34 -4.27
N LEU A 324 2.99 17.95 -4.21
CA LEU A 324 1.75 17.29 -3.78
C LEU A 324 1.49 16.05 -4.64
N THR A 325 1.42 16.22 -5.96
CA THR A 325 1.14 15.13 -6.89
C THR A 325 2.18 14.03 -6.75
N LEU A 326 3.46 14.38 -6.72
CA LEU A 326 4.54 13.41 -6.58
C LEU A 326 4.44 12.64 -5.26
N THR A 327 4.29 13.34 -4.14
CA THR A 327 4.16 12.74 -2.81
C THR A 327 2.95 11.82 -2.70
N PHE A 328 1.79 12.31 -3.14
CA PHE A 328 0.53 11.58 -3.05
C PHE A 328 0.53 10.35 -3.97
N VAL A 329 0.98 10.52 -5.21
CA VAL A 329 1.03 9.41 -6.16
C VAL A 329 2.07 8.38 -5.72
N GLU A 330 3.27 8.81 -5.34
CA GLU A 330 4.38 7.89 -5.11
C GLU A 330 4.29 7.16 -3.76
N TYR A 331 3.96 7.83 -2.67
CA TYR A 331 4.05 7.23 -1.34
C TYR A 331 2.71 6.69 -0.83
N LEU A 332 1.59 7.10 -1.43
CA LEU A 332 0.26 6.62 -1.04
C LEU A 332 -0.36 5.76 -2.14
N LEU A 333 -0.48 6.32 -3.34
CA LEU A 333 -1.32 5.74 -4.39
C LEU A 333 -0.64 4.57 -5.10
N MET A 334 0.65 4.68 -5.40
CA MET A 334 1.43 3.65 -6.10
C MET A 334 1.52 2.32 -5.34
N PRO A 335 1.93 2.30 -4.06
CA PRO A 335 1.94 1.06 -3.29
C PRO A 335 0.55 0.40 -3.26
N LEU A 336 -0.51 1.18 -3.11
CA LEU A 336 -1.88 0.66 -3.10
C LEU A 336 -2.32 0.10 -4.46
N ILE A 337 -2.05 0.81 -5.56
CA ILE A 337 -2.35 0.33 -6.91
C ILE A 337 -1.62 -0.98 -7.20
N ILE A 338 -0.31 -1.02 -6.93
CA ILE A 338 0.51 -2.19 -7.22
C ILE A 338 0.06 -3.36 -6.33
N PHE A 339 -0.22 -3.11 -5.06
CA PHE A 339 -0.79 -4.12 -4.15
C PHE A 339 -2.12 -4.67 -4.66
N TYR A 340 -3.04 -3.80 -5.09
CA TYR A 340 -4.32 -4.20 -5.67
C TYR A 340 -4.14 -5.02 -6.95
N LEU A 341 -3.26 -4.59 -7.85
CA LEU A 341 -2.95 -5.30 -9.10
C LEU A 341 -2.38 -6.70 -8.81
N LEU A 342 -1.44 -6.80 -7.87
CA LEU A 342 -0.87 -8.08 -7.45
C LEU A 342 -1.94 -8.99 -6.80
N MET A 343 -2.85 -8.43 -6.01
CA MET A 343 -3.97 -9.18 -5.43
C MET A 343 -4.92 -9.70 -6.52
N MET A 344 -5.23 -8.88 -7.53
CA MET A 344 -6.06 -9.28 -8.67
C MET A 344 -5.41 -10.42 -9.45
N LEU A 345 -4.12 -10.30 -9.76
CA LEU A 345 -3.34 -11.37 -10.43
C LEU A 345 -3.37 -12.66 -9.62
N THR A 346 -3.15 -12.55 -8.30
CA THR A 346 -3.17 -13.71 -7.39
C THR A 346 -4.53 -14.40 -7.40
N LYS A 347 -5.63 -13.65 -7.32
CA LYS A 347 -6.99 -14.19 -7.39
C LYS A 347 -7.25 -14.90 -8.73
N ASN A 348 -6.81 -14.30 -9.84
CA ASN A 348 -6.99 -14.88 -11.17
C ASN A 348 -6.18 -16.18 -11.33
N MET A 349 -4.95 -16.23 -10.82
CA MET A 349 -4.13 -17.45 -10.81
C MET A 349 -4.77 -18.57 -10.00
N ILE A 350 -5.28 -18.26 -8.80
CA ILE A 350 -6.00 -19.24 -7.97
C ILE A 350 -7.24 -19.75 -8.74
N SER A 351 -8.06 -18.86 -9.30
CA SER A 351 -9.25 -19.26 -10.06
C SER A 351 -8.91 -20.10 -11.29
N PHE A 352 -7.79 -19.85 -11.95
CA PHE A 352 -7.34 -20.63 -13.10
C PHE A 352 -6.86 -22.03 -12.69
N ILE A 353 -6.16 -22.15 -11.56
CA ILE A 353 -5.67 -23.45 -11.05
C ILE A 353 -6.83 -24.34 -10.57
N PHE A 354 -7.92 -23.75 -10.05
CA PHE A 354 -9.08 -24.50 -9.55
C PHE A 354 -10.19 -24.72 -10.60
N ARG A 355 -10.01 -24.25 -11.83
CA ARG A 355 -10.90 -24.50 -12.96
C ARG A 355 -10.34 -25.62 -13.81
#